data_AF-A0A3P6R5W9-F1
#
_entry.id   AF-A0A3P6R5W9-F1
#
_cell.length_a   1.000
_cell.length_b   1.000
_cell.length_c   1.000
_cell.angle_alpha   90.00
_cell.angle_beta   90.00
_cell.angle_gamma   90.00
#
_symmetry.space_group_name_H-M   'P 1'
#
loop_
_entity.id
_entity.type
_entity.pdbx_description
1 polymer ?
#
loop_
_entity_poly.entity_id
_entity_poly.type
_entity_poly.pdbx_seq_one_letter_code
_entity_poly.pdbx_strand_id
1 'polypeptide(L)'
;MNGVLDDEKDDEIEHLKEIGTLALLNETDQILELQTILKDKNTEHSDFVFYADRLMRLVIEEALNKLPYMEVTVTTPTHCHYKGIQFMRGNCGVSLCRSGEAMEFALRQCCRSIRICKMLIGDEQRVLYARLIPDMSHRRVLLLYPVVRYGI
;
A
#
# COMPACT_ATOMS: atom_id res chain seq x y z
N MET A 1 18.51 -17.26 15.48
CA MET A 1 17.83 -17.80 16.66
C MET A 1 16.36 -17.71 16.35
N ASN A 2 15.79 -18.87 16.00
CA ASN A 2 14.48 -19.00 15.39
C ASN A 2 13.42 -18.45 16.34
N GLY A 3 12.79 -17.34 15.95
CA GLY A 3 11.56 -16.91 16.57
C GLY A 3 10.50 -17.92 16.17
N VAL A 4 10.02 -18.66 17.17
CA VAL A 4 8.79 -19.45 17.07
C VAL A 4 7.71 -18.49 16.56
N LEU A 5 7.28 -18.68 15.31
CA LEU A 5 6.12 -18.01 14.72
C LEU A 5 5.15 -19.12 14.33
N ASP A 6 3.89 -18.87 14.68
CA ASP A 6 2.78 -19.81 14.74
C ASP A 6 2.50 -20.51 13.39
N ASP A 7 2.65 -21.85 13.32
CA ASP A 7 2.40 -22.65 12.11
C ASP A 7 1.01 -22.38 11.48
N GLU A 8 -0.01 -22.05 12.30
CA GLU A 8 -1.38 -21.74 11.83
C GLU A 8 -1.47 -20.45 11.00
N LYS A 9 -0.60 -19.46 11.23
CA LYS A 9 -0.60 -18.20 10.45
C LYS A 9 0.03 -18.38 9.07
N ASP A 10 0.96 -19.32 8.95
CA ASP A 10 1.64 -19.59 7.69
C ASP A 10 0.68 -20.32 6.72
N ASP A 11 -0.15 -21.24 7.21
CA ASP A 11 -1.19 -21.92 6.42
C ASP A 11 -2.25 -20.95 5.87
N GLU A 12 -2.70 -19.97 6.67
CA GLU A 12 -3.68 -18.97 6.25
C GLU A 12 -3.09 -18.01 5.21
N ILE A 13 -1.83 -17.61 5.37
CA ILE A 13 -1.11 -16.78 4.40
C ILE A 13 -0.95 -17.53 3.07
N GLU A 14 -0.62 -18.83 3.10
CA GLU A 14 -0.56 -19.65 1.89
C GLU A 14 -1.91 -19.74 1.20
N HIS A 15 -2.98 -19.98 1.95
CA HIS A 15 -4.33 -20.03 1.40
C HIS A 15 -4.76 -18.71 0.73
N LEU A 16 -4.49 -17.56 1.37
CA LEU A 16 -4.82 -16.24 0.82
C LEU A 16 -3.99 -15.88 -0.42
N LYS A 17 -2.76 -16.41 -0.51
CA LYS A 17 -1.94 -16.30 -1.73
C LYS A 17 -2.54 -17.13 -2.87
N GLU A 18 -2.99 -18.35 -2.59
CA GLU A 18 -3.60 -19.23 -3.59
C GLU A 18 -4.90 -18.64 -4.17
N ILE A 19 -5.72 -18.02 -3.32
CA ILE A 19 -6.95 -17.34 -3.75
C ILE A 19 -6.63 -16.03 -4.50
N GLY A 20 -5.39 -15.53 -4.42
CA GLY A 20 -4.95 -14.30 -5.09
C GLY A 20 -5.44 -13.02 -4.42
N THR A 21 -5.91 -13.11 -3.18
CA THR A 21 -6.38 -11.97 -2.36
C THR A 21 -5.27 -11.35 -1.51
N LEU A 22 -4.13 -12.05 -1.36
CA LEU A 22 -2.93 -11.55 -0.68
C LEU A 22 -1.75 -11.47 -1.66
N ALA A 23 -1.12 -10.30 -1.70
CA ALA A 23 0.14 -10.10 -2.40
C ALA A 23 1.21 -9.75 -1.36
N LEU A 24 2.29 -10.54 -1.32
CA LEU A 24 3.46 -10.23 -0.51
C LEU A 24 4.49 -9.45 -1.32
N LEU A 25 5.12 -8.48 -0.66
CA LEU A 25 6.31 -7.84 -1.20
C LEU A 25 7.47 -8.86 -1.20
N ASN A 26 8.28 -8.86 -2.25
CA ASN A 26 9.42 -9.78 -2.34
C ASN A 26 10.37 -9.59 -1.15
N GLU A 27 10.78 -10.69 -0.52
CA GLU A 27 11.75 -10.65 0.57
C GLU A 27 13.16 -10.40 0.03
N THR A 28 13.56 -9.12 0.02
CA THR A 28 14.92 -8.71 -0.33
C THR A 28 15.71 -8.35 0.92
N ASP A 29 17.04 -8.44 0.85
CA ASP A 29 17.92 -8.04 1.97
C ASP A 29 17.66 -6.60 2.41
N GLN A 30 17.29 -5.71 1.48
CA GLN A 30 16.91 -4.33 1.79
C GLN A 30 15.63 -4.27 2.64
N ILE A 31 14.60 -5.05 2.32
CA ILE A 31 13.37 -5.07 3.10
C ILE A 31 13.63 -5.66 4.49
N LEU A 32 14.48 -6.69 4.58
CA LEU A 32 14.89 -7.26 5.85
C LEU A 32 15.63 -6.24 6.72
N GLU A 33 16.55 -5.45 6.13
CA GLU A 33 17.23 -4.34 6.81
C GLU A 33 16.22 -3.31 7.35
N LEU A 34 15.30 -2.83 6.50
CA LEU A 34 14.25 -1.88 6.89
C LEU A 34 13.41 -2.42 8.05
N GLN A 35 12.96 -3.67 7.96
CA GLN A 35 12.19 -4.30 9.02
C GLN A 35 12.99 -4.46 10.32
N THR A 36 14.28 -4.77 10.23
CA THR A 36 15.16 -4.92 11.40
C THR A 36 15.25 -3.62 12.17
N ILE A 37 15.47 -2.50 11.46
CA ILE A 37 15.52 -1.16 12.08
C ILE A 37 14.16 -0.81 12.71
N LEU A 38 13.06 -1.02 11.98
CA LEU A 38 11.71 -0.73 12.48
C LEU A 38 11.30 -1.58 13.68
N LYS A 39 11.87 -2.77 13.84
CA LYS A 39 11.60 -3.68 14.97
C LYS A 39 12.56 -3.47 16.16
N ASP A 40 13.66 -2.74 15.99
CA ASP A 40 14.58 -2.45 17.09
C ASP A 40 13.97 -1.38 18.02
N LYS A 41 13.80 -1.75 19.29
CA LYS A 41 13.31 -0.87 20.36
C LYS A 41 14.22 0.34 20.62
N ASN A 42 15.49 0.28 20.21
CA ASN A 42 16.47 1.34 20.43
C ASN A 42 16.54 2.34 19.26
N THR A 43 15.79 2.11 18.18
CA THR A 43 15.74 3.00 17.01
C THR A 43 15.21 4.38 17.40
N GLU A 44 15.94 5.42 17.01
CA GLU A 44 15.50 6.79 17.24
C GLU A 44 14.24 7.12 16.42
N HIS A 45 13.41 8.03 16.94
CA HIS A 45 12.15 8.39 16.29
C HIS A 45 12.35 8.92 14.85
N SER A 46 13.38 9.73 14.61
CA SER A 46 13.69 10.25 13.27
C SER A 46 14.02 9.13 12.28
N ASP A 47 14.81 8.15 12.72
CA ASP A 47 15.16 6.99 11.91
C ASP A 47 13.94 6.13 11.66
N PHE A 48 13.13 5.87 12.69
CA PHE A 48 11.87 5.13 12.55
C PHE A 48 10.98 5.74 11.46
N VAL A 49 10.75 7.05 11.51
CA VAL A 49 9.93 7.75 10.50
C VAL A 49 10.55 7.62 9.11
N PHE A 50 11.85 7.84 8.98
CA PHE A 50 12.55 7.75 7.70
C PHE A 50 12.47 6.35 7.07
N TYR A 51 12.76 5.30 7.85
CA TYR A 51 12.74 3.93 7.35
C TYR A 51 11.30 3.41 7.15
N ALA A 52 10.33 3.86 7.95
CA ALA A 52 8.92 3.53 7.75
C ALA A 52 8.41 4.13 6.43
N ASP A 53 8.74 5.39 6.13
CA ASP A 53 8.40 6.03 4.86
C ASP A 53 9.00 5.29 3.67
N ARG A 54 10.25 4.82 3.79
CA ARG A 54 10.90 3.99 2.77
C ARG A 54 10.14 2.68 2.53
N LEU A 55 9.79 1.96 3.59
CA LEU A 55 9.06 0.70 3.46
C LEU A 55 7.64 0.92 2.91
N MET A 56 6.92 1.94 3.39
CA MET A 56 5.58 2.29 2.91
C MET A 56 5.58 2.62 1.42
N ARG A 57 6.63 3.28 0.92
CA ARG A 57 6.77 3.53 -0.52
C ARG A 57 6.88 2.25 -1.33
N LEU A 58 7.68 1.28 -0.90
CA LEU A 58 7.81 -0.02 -1.58
C LEU A 58 6.46 -0.76 -1.61
N VAL A 59 5.76 -0.78 -0.49
CA VAL A 59 4.42 -1.40 -0.39
C VAL A 59 3.42 -0.72 -1.33
N ILE A 60 3.44 0.61 -1.41
CA ILE A 60 2.53 1.36 -2.29
C ILE A 60 2.87 1.13 -3.76
N GLU A 61 4.14 1.13 -4.15
CA GLU A 61 4.53 0.84 -5.54
C GLU A 61 4.03 -0.54 -5.97
N GLU A 62 4.16 -1.55 -5.10
CA GLU A 62 3.64 -2.89 -5.39
C GLU A 62 2.10 -2.95 -5.38
N ALA A 63 1.44 -2.20 -4.51
CA ALA A 63 -0.02 -2.10 -4.52
C ALA A 63 -0.57 -1.42 -5.80
N LEU A 64 0.14 -0.40 -6.31
CA LEU A 64 -0.22 0.26 -7.57
C LEU A 64 -0.09 -0.69 -8.76
N ASN A 65 0.87 -1.64 -8.75
CA ASN A 65 1.00 -2.66 -9.79
C ASN A 65 -0.22 -3.60 -9.90
N LYS A 66 -1.06 -3.70 -8.85
CA LYS A 66 -2.30 -4.49 -8.87
C LYS A 66 -3.50 -3.71 -9.41
N LEU A 67 -3.37 -2.40 -9.58
CA LEU A 67 -4.38 -1.57 -10.23
C LEU A 67 -4.28 -1.74 -11.75
N PRO A 68 -5.34 -1.42 -12.49
CA PRO A 68 -5.40 -1.80 -13.89
C PRO A 68 -4.65 -0.82 -14.80
N TYR A 69 -4.10 -1.36 -15.87
CA TYR A 69 -3.39 -0.61 -16.90
C TYR A 69 -4.07 -0.81 -18.25
N MET A 70 -3.84 0.13 -19.16
CA MET A 70 -4.27 0.04 -20.56
C MET A 70 -3.06 0.15 -21.47
N GLU A 71 -3.06 -0.58 -22.58
CA GLU A 71 -2.02 -0.47 -23.59
C GLU A 71 -2.05 0.90 -24.25
N VAL A 72 -0.86 1.45 -24.51
CA VAL A 72 -0.70 2.72 -25.22
C VAL A 72 0.52 2.63 -26.12
N THR A 73 0.42 3.17 -27.32
CA THR A 73 1.58 3.35 -28.21
C THR A 73 1.95 4.81 -28.22
N VAL A 74 3.21 5.11 -27.89
CA VAL A 74 3.76 6.47 -27.94
C VAL A 74 4.83 6.56 -29.02
N THR A 75 4.99 7.75 -29.60
CA THR A 75 6.10 8.03 -30.52
C THR A 75 7.24 8.62 -29.71
N THR A 76 8.40 7.98 -29.75
CA THR A 76 9.61 8.44 -29.05
C THR A 76 10.21 9.67 -29.73
N PRO A 77 11.11 10.43 -29.06
CA PRO A 77 11.83 11.54 -29.69
C PRO A 77 12.66 11.13 -30.92
N THR A 78 13.01 9.84 -31.04
CA THR A 78 13.70 9.28 -32.21
C THR A 78 12.74 8.85 -33.33
N HIS A 79 11.47 9.21 -33.24
CA HIS A 79 10.39 8.83 -34.17
C HIS A 79 10.09 7.32 -34.25
N CYS A 80 10.45 6.55 -33.22
CA CYS A 80 10.09 5.14 -33.13
C CYS A 80 8.77 4.96 -32.38
N HIS A 81 7.98 3.95 -32.75
CA HIS A 81 6.79 3.57 -31.97
C HIS A 81 7.19 2.66 -30.81
N TYR A 82 6.83 3.04 -29.58
CA TYR A 82 7.01 2.24 -28.37
C TYR A 82 5.65 1.77 -27.86
N LYS A 83 5.46 0.45 -27.77
CA LYS A 83 4.28 -0.18 -27.17
C LYS A 83 4.50 -0.29 -25.67
N GLY A 84 3.80 0.53 -24.91
CA GLY A 84 3.87 0.56 -23.46
C GLY A 84 2.49 0.42 -22.82
N ILE A 85 2.41 0.76 -21.55
CA ILE A 85 1.19 0.76 -20.76
C ILE A 85 0.99 2.08 -20.03
N GLN A 86 -0.26 2.43 -19.77
CA GLN A 86 -0.66 3.60 -19.02
C GLN A 86 -1.59 3.19 -17.88
N PHE A 87 -1.39 3.78 -16.71
CA PHE A 87 -2.26 3.60 -15.56
C PHE A 87 -3.67 4.11 -15.85
N MET A 88 -4.70 3.29 -15.64
CA MET A 88 -6.07 3.70 -15.93
C MET A 88 -6.57 4.74 -14.93
N ARG A 89 -7.40 5.67 -15.41
CA ARG A 89 -8.10 6.64 -14.55
C ARG A 89 -9.21 5.95 -13.77
N GLY A 90 -9.61 6.54 -12.64
CA GLY A 90 -10.71 6.01 -11.83
C GLY A 90 -10.27 5.40 -10.50
N ASN A 91 -9.03 5.59 -10.09
CA ASN A 91 -8.53 5.12 -8.79
C ASN A 91 -8.60 6.25 -7.74
N CYS A 92 -8.80 5.89 -6.47
CA CYS A 92 -8.73 6.79 -5.33
C CYS A 92 -8.14 6.07 -4.11
N GLY A 93 -7.45 6.81 -3.25
CA GLY A 93 -7.02 6.33 -1.94
C GLY A 93 -8.06 6.63 -0.87
N VAL A 94 -8.18 5.77 0.13
CA VAL A 94 -8.91 6.05 1.38
C VAL A 94 -7.97 5.80 2.53
N SER A 95 -7.66 6.84 3.29
CA SER A 95 -6.85 6.76 4.50
C SER A 95 -7.73 6.49 5.71
N LEU A 96 -7.44 5.41 6.44
CA LEU A 96 -8.06 5.14 7.73
C LEU A 96 -7.34 5.95 8.82
N CYS A 97 -7.99 7.01 9.28
CA CYS A 97 -7.47 7.88 10.31
C CYS A 97 -7.34 7.13 11.66
N ARG A 98 -6.28 7.34 12.44
CA ARG A 98 -5.15 8.26 12.18
C ARG A 98 -3.98 7.60 11.42
N SER A 99 -3.70 6.33 11.68
CA SER A 99 -2.46 5.66 11.20
C SER A 99 -2.34 5.57 9.67
N GLY A 100 -3.46 5.44 8.95
CA GLY A 100 -3.46 5.43 7.48
C GLY A 100 -2.92 6.71 6.86
N GLU A 101 -2.93 7.84 7.59
CA GLU A 101 -2.44 9.12 7.10
C GLU A 101 -0.93 9.09 6.83
N ALA A 102 -0.18 8.22 7.53
CA ALA A 102 1.25 8.04 7.33
C ALA A 102 1.58 7.56 5.91
N MET A 103 0.69 6.78 5.29
CA MET A 103 0.88 6.24 3.95
C MET A 103 0.51 7.25 2.83
N GLU A 104 -0.17 8.35 3.16
CA GLU A 104 -0.60 9.32 2.14
C GLU A 104 0.57 10.00 1.43
N PHE A 105 1.66 10.24 2.15
CA PHE A 105 2.84 10.89 1.60
C PHE A 105 3.47 10.03 0.51
N ALA A 106 3.75 8.76 0.81
CA ALA A 106 4.26 7.80 -0.15
C ALA A 106 3.30 7.61 -1.34
N LEU A 107 1.98 7.58 -1.10
CA LEU A 107 0.99 7.51 -2.18
C LEU A 107 1.07 8.71 -3.14
N ARG A 108 1.20 9.93 -2.61
CA ARG A 108 1.32 11.15 -3.42
C ARG A 108 2.64 11.21 -4.20
N GLN A 109 3.73 10.63 -3.67
CA GLN A 109 5.01 10.53 -4.38
C GLN A 109 4.92 9.61 -5.59
N CYS A 110 4.22 8.48 -5.48
CA CYS A 110 4.07 7.53 -6.57
C CYS A 110 2.96 7.93 -7.56
N CYS A 111 1.88 8.57 -7.08
CA CYS A 111 0.74 8.97 -7.91
C CYS A 111 0.25 10.38 -7.58
N ARG A 112 0.78 11.40 -8.27
CA ARG A 112 0.48 12.82 -8.02
C ARG A 112 -1.00 13.20 -8.13
N SER A 113 -1.77 12.50 -8.96
CA SER A 113 -3.16 12.85 -9.27
C SER A 113 -4.21 12.00 -8.55
N ILE A 114 -3.80 11.09 -7.65
CA ILE A 114 -4.78 10.26 -6.93
C ILE A 114 -5.52 11.10 -5.88
N ARG A 115 -6.85 10.99 -5.89
CA ARG A 115 -7.69 11.61 -4.86
C ARG A 115 -7.63 10.76 -3.60
N ILE A 116 -7.32 11.40 -2.47
CA ILE A 116 -7.25 10.72 -1.17
C ILE A 116 -8.45 11.16 -0.33
N CYS A 117 -9.29 10.21 0.02
CA CYS A 117 -10.40 10.33 0.94
C CYS A 117 -9.94 9.98 2.36
N LYS A 118 -10.70 10.42 3.37
CA LYS A 118 -10.40 10.13 4.77
C LYS A 118 -11.59 9.47 5.44
N MET A 119 -11.34 8.45 6.25
CA MET A 119 -12.35 7.79 7.05
C MET A 119 -11.83 7.52 8.46
N LEU A 120 -12.64 7.81 9.47
CA LEU A 120 -12.36 7.54 10.87
C LEU A 120 -13.39 6.52 11.36
N ILE A 121 -12.89 5.41 11.89
CA ILE A 121 -13.69 4.34 12.48
C ILE A 121 -13.49 4.39 13.99
N GLY A 122 -14.58 4.29 14.75
CA GLY A 122 -14.57 4.19 16.20
C GLY A 122 -14.58 2.75 16.70
N ASP A 123 -14.61 2.58 18.03
CA ASP A 123 -14.42 1.30 18.70
C ASP A 123 -15.49 0.24 18.34
N GLU A 124 -16.71 0.66 18.03
CA GLU A 124 -17.82 -0.23 17.62
C GLU A 124 -17.86 -0.53 16.11
N GLN A 125 -16.73 -0.35 15.39
CA GLN A 125 -16.67 -0.39 13.91
C GLN A 125 -17.60 0.63 13.23
N ARG A 126 -18.05 1.64 13.97
CA ARG A 126 -18.93 2.69 13.48
C ARG A 126 -18.11 3.78 12.82
N VAL A 127 -18.56 4.23 11.66
CA VAL A 127 -17.93 5.36 10.95
C VAL A 127 -18.25 6.64 11.71
N LEU A 128 -17.24 7.22 12.35
CA LEU A 128 -17.35 8.49 13.07
C LEU A 128 -17.23 9.69 12.14
N TYR A 129 -16.41 9.55 11.09
CA TYR A 129 -16.19 10.58 10.08
C TYR A 129 -15.83 9.94 8.75
N ALA A 130 -16.40 10.44 7.66
CA ALA A 130 -16.00 10.05 6.32
C ALA A 130 -16.09 11.26 5.39
N ARG A 131 -14.97 11.57 4.73
CA ARG A 131 -14.90 12.54 3.64
C ARG A 131 -14.50 11.81 2.38
N LEU A 132 -15.53 11.35 1.66
CA LEU A 132 -15.42 10.58 0.44
C LEU A 132 -15.70 11.45 -0.78
N ILE A 133 -15.20 11.04 -1.93
CA ILE A 133 -15.52 11.64 -3.23
C ILE A 133 -16.92 11.20 -3.70
N PRO A 134 -17.74 12.08 -4.30
CA PRO A 134 -19.11 11.73 -4.68
C PRO A 134 -19.24 10.55 -5.64
N ASP A 135 -18.23 10.34 -6.49
CA ASP A 135 -18.19 9.30 -7.52
C ASP A 135 -17.40 8.05 -7.08
N MET A 136 -17.22 7.83 -5.77
CA MET A 136 -16.42 6.73 -5.22
C MET A 136 -16.96 5.34 -5.59
N SER A 137 -18.29 5.19 -5.72
CA SER A 137 -18.95 3.93 -6.09
C SER A 137 -18.53 3.39 -7.46
N HIS A 138 -18.05 4.26 -8.35
CA HIS A 138 -17.58 3.91 -9.69
C HIS A 138 -16.06 3.86 -9.79
N ARG A 139 -15.35 3.92 -8.66
CA ARG A 139 -13.90 3.99 -8.59
C ARG A 139 -13.32 2.80 -7.87
N ARG A 140 -12.05 2.52 -8.17
CA ARG A 140 -11.27 1.53 -7.42
C ARG A 140 -10.64 2.21 -6.22
N VAL A 141 -10.73 1.56 -5.07
CA VAL A 141 -10.34 2.12 -3.79
C VAL A 141 -9.07 1.43 -3.30
N LEU A 142 -8.03 2.22 -3.06
CA LEU A 142 -6.84 1.79 -2.34
C LEU A 142 -7.00 2.19 -0.88
N LEU A 143 -7.33 1.23 -0.01
CA LEU A 143 -7.44 1.46 1.43
C LEU A 143 -6.04 1.49 2.05
N LEU A 144 -5.74 2.52 2.83
CA LEU A 144 -4.42 2.74 3.44
C LEU A 144 -4.50 2.55 4.95
N TYR A 145 -3.78 1.55 5.45
CA TYR A 145 -3.59 1.31 6.87
C TYR A 145 -2.31 0.49 7.11
N PRO A 146 -1.32 1.00 7.87
CA PRO A 146 0.03 0.41 7.92
C PRO A 146 0.15 -0.84 8.80
N VAL A 147 -0.82 -1.10 9.69
CA VAL A 147 -0.75 -2.21 10.65
C VAL A 147 -2.10 -2.91 10.70
N VAL A 148 -2.15 -4.21 10.42
CA VAL A 148 -3.35 -5.02 10.62
C VAL A 148 -3.10 -5.93 11.81
N ARG A 149 -3.93 -5.83 12.87
CA ARG A 149 -3.79 -6.64 14.09
C ARG A 149 -4.86 -7.72 14.22
N TYR A 150 -6.05 -7.45 13.72
CA TYR A 150 -7.20 -8.37 13.70
C TYR A 150 -7.93 -8.15 12.36
N GLY A 151 -8.34 -9.21 11.68
CA GLY A 151 -9.06 -9.14 10.39
C GLY A 151 -8.32 -9.72 9.18
N ILE A 152 -7.32 -10.56 9.42
CA ILE A 152 -7.07 -11.72 8.55
C ILE A 152 -7.93 -12.83 9.15
#